data_AF-A0A2T3ADR8-F1
#
_entry.id   AF-A0A2T3ADR8-F1
#
_cell.length_a   1.000
_cell.length_b   1.000
_cell.length_c   1.000
_cell.angle_alpha   90.00
_cell.angle_beta   90.00
_cell.angle_gamma   90.00
#
_symmetry.space_group_name_H-M   'P 1'
#
loop_
_entity.id
_entity.type
_entity.pdbx_description
1 polymer ?
#
loop_
_entity_poly.entity_id
_entity_poly.type
_entity_poly.pdbx_seq_one_letter_code
_entity_poly.pdbx_strand_id
1 'polypeptide(L)'
;AKDQLFSQQGIPSERDVLTAFMLCNKVASLAINRTSTDQGSANCHDTATAASSLLSLDKSAAKAKKHLANQPSQASLLHDDYIDRTSQIVFEIVSHPSVVITPEVLEAYVIVQSRLRRLETLPHVFDLYATKPKPQSKAGIITYEPRKADNAANAVDTKIIEKALDAAIEAKNLDAAIGIIESTYATKAFVRQKVLRKALLPVGTAATLPLAIYLLASNLATYQSSFDHKTATAAATVGLLAYVGFTGSMGLLASLTQNDHMVRVTWAPGIGLRERWLREEQRAALDKVATSFGFSQSQRHGEEEGAEFEALRQFVLTRGMILDRVELMEGMT
;
A
#
# COMPACT_ATOMS: atom_id res chain seq x y z
N ALA A 1 -4.06 19.01 21.58
CA ALA A 1 -3.20 17.87 21.17
C ALA A 1 -1.86 18.36 20.65
N LYS A 2 -1.80 19.07 19.51
CA LYS A 2 -0.57 19.66 18.94
C LYS A 2 0.24 20.47 19.96
N ASP A 3 -0.36 21.47 20.58
CA ASP A 3 0.36 22.36 21.52
C ASP A 3 0.80 21.66 22.79
N GLN A 4 0.08 20.62 23.22
CA GLN A 4 0.42 19.81 24.39
C GLN A 4 1.63 18.89 24.12
N LEU A 5 1.76 18.37 22.89
CA LEU A 5 2.91 17.57 22.47
C LEU A 5 4.17 18.42 22.29
N PHE A 6 4.03 19.65 21.81
CA PHE A 6 5.17 20.55 21.60
C PHE A 6 5.59 21.33 22.85
N SER A 7 4.68 21.49 23.84
CA SER A 7 5.02 22.12 25.12
C SER A 7 5.83 21.22 26.05
N GLN A 8 5.83 19.91 25.83
CA GLN A 8 6.73 18.99 26.56
C GLN A 8 8.15 19.15 26.01
N GLN A 9 9.09 19.65 26.82
CA GLN A 9 10.50 19.90 26.43
C GLN A 9 11.34 18.61 26.25
N GLY A 10 10.74 17.49 25.85
CA GLY A 10 11.39 16.21 25.64
C GLY A 10 10.94 15.54 24.35
N ILE A 11 11.60 14.44 23.97
CA ILE A 11 11.13 13.59 22.88
C ILE A 11 9.75 13.04 23.30
N PRO A 12 8.66 13.35 22.57
CA PRO A 12 7.34 12.88 22.93
C PRO A 12 7.33 11.35 22.91
N SER A 13 6.72 10.74 23.93
CA SER A 13 6.64 9.29 23.98
C SER A 13 5.74 8.77 22.84
N GLU A 14 6.05 7.59 22.31
CA GLU A 14 5.26 6.97 21.24
C GLU A 14 3.77 6.86 21.61
N ARG A 15 3.47 6.62 22.89
CA ARG A 15 2.10 6.53 23.42
C ARG A 15 1.37 7.86 23.35
N ASP A 16 2.04 8.98 23.61
CA ASP A 16 1.42 10.31 23.55
C ASP A 16 1.08 10.68 22.11
N VAL A 17 1.93 10.29 21.16
CA VAL A 17 1.69 10.46 19.73
C VAL A 17 0.51 9.60 19.26
N LEU A 18 0.45 8.33 19.66
CA LEU A 18 -0.66 7.44 19.32
C LEU A 18 -1.98 7.90 19.93
N THR A 19 -1.99 8.37 21.19
CA THR A 19 -3.21 8.90 21.81
C THR A 19 -3.71 10.16 21.11
N ALA A 20 -2.80 11.04 20.66
CA ALA A 20 -3.16 12.19 19.83
C ALA A 20 -3.80 11.75 18.50
N PHE A 21 -3.25 10.73 17.82
CA PHE A 21 -3.86 10.19 16.60
C PHE A 21 -5.22 9.54 16.85
N MET A 22 -5.41 8.83 17.97
CA MET A 22 -6.72 8.29 18.35
C MET A 22 -7.74 9.40 18.59
N LEU A 23 -7.34 10.51 19.20
CA LEU A 23 -8.21 11.68 19.38
C LEU A 23 -8.58 12.30 18.03
N CYS A 24 -7.60 12.52 17.14
CA CYS A 24 -7.84 12.99 15.78
C CYS A 24 -8.78 12.05 15.02
N ASN A 25 -8.64 10.74 15.21
CA ASN A 25 -9.49 9.75 14.58
C ASN A 25 -10.94 9.79 15.09
N LYS A 26 -11.14 9.97 16.41
CA LYS A 26 -12.47 10.19 16.99
C LYS A 26 -13.11 11.44 16.42
N VAL A 27 -12.36 12.54 16.33
CA VAL A 27 -12.84 13.80 15.74
C VAL A 27 -13.22 13.61 14.26
N ALA A 28 -12.37 12.94 13.48
CA ALA A 28 -12.67 12.62 12.08
C ALA A 28 -13.96 11.79 11.94
N SER A 29 -14.15 10.77 12.79
CA SER A 29 -15.36 9.95 12.77
C SER A 29 -16.62 10.73 13.14
N LEU A 30 -16.53 11.67 14.08
CA LEU A 30 -17.65 12.54 14.45
C LEU A 30 -17.99 13.54 13.33
N ALA A 31 -16.98 14.01 12.61
CA ALA A 31 -17.18 14.89 11.46
C ALA A 31 -17.94 14.17 10.33
N ILE A 32 -17.53 12.94 9.99
CA ILE A 32 -18.18 12.13 8.95
C ILE A 32 -19.59 11.68 9.37
N ASN A 33 -19.80 11.37 10.65
CA ASN A 33 -21.13 11.00 11.13
C ASN A 33 -22.10 12.19 11.11
N ARG A 34 -21.62 13.42 11.36
CA ARG A 34 -22.45 14.63 11.26
C ARG A 34 -22.99 14.86 9.86
N THR A 35 -22.20 14.60 8.82
CA THR A 35 -22.67 14.74 7.43
C THR A 35 -23.70 13.67 7.07
N SER A 36 -23.52 12.45 7.59
CA SER A 36 -24.49 11.35 7.41
C SER A 36 -25.83 11.67 8.07
N THR A 37 -25.81 12.31 9.25
CA THR A 37 -27.03 12.75 9.94
C THR A 37 -27.70 13.96 9.28
N ASP A 38 -26.93 14.91 8.73
CA ASP A 38 -27.49 16.10 8.05
C ASP A 38 -28.14 15.73 6.69
N GLN A 39 -27.56 14.75 5.98
CA GLN A 39 -28.18 14.17 4.78
C GLN A 39 -29.39 13.29 5.11
N GLY A 40 -29.44 12.67 6.31
CA GLY A 40 -30.60 11.94 6.80
C GLY A 40 -31.72 12.83 7.34
N SER A 41 -31.41 13.98 7.93
CA SER A 41 -32.40 14.90 8.50
C SER A 41 -33.04 15.84 7.49
N ALA A 42 -32.46 16.00 6.30
CA ALA A 42 -33.16 16.57 5.15
C ALA A 42 -34.31 15.66 4.65
N ASN A 43 -34.38 14.41 5.14
CA ASN A 43 -35.40 13.43 4.75
C ASN A 43 -36.39 13.09 5.89
N CYS A 44 -36.42 13.87 6.99
CA CYS A 44 -37.36 13.65 8.10
C CYS A 44 -38.08 14.93 8.57
N HIS A 45 -38.92 15.47 7.69
CA HIS A 45 -40.14 16.26 7.94
C HIS A 45 -40.75 16.44 6.53
N ASP A 46 -41.91 15.94 6.12
CA ASP A 46 -43.19 15.70 6.78
C ASP A 46 -43.93 14.59 6.03
N THR A 47 -44.91 13.97 6.68
CA THR A 47 -45.99 13.21 6.04
C THR A 47 -46.92 14.12 5.23
N ALA A 48 -46.36 14.95 4.34
CA ALA A 48 -47.08 15.86 3.48
C ALA A 48 -47.34 15.18 2.13
N THR A 49 -48.57 14.65 2.02
CA THR A 49 -49.23 14.19 0.79
C THR A 49 -48.79 14.99 -0.44
N ALA A 50 -48.54 14.29 -1.56
CA ALA A 50 -48.07 14.82 -2.86
C ALA A 50 -48.78 16.10 -3.37
N ALA A 51 -50.01 16.36 -2.90
CA ALA A 51 -50.75 17.59 -3.17
C ALA A 51 -50.12 18.86 -2.55
N SER A 52 -49.42 18.76 -1.43
CA SER A 52 -48.79 19.91 -0.73
C SER A 52 -47.53 20.40 -1.46
N SER A 53 -46.86 19.51 -2.18
CA SER A 53 -45.71 19.85 -3.04
C SER A 53 -46.17 20.60 -4.30
N LEU A 54 -47.35 20.27 -4.84
CA LEU A 54 -47.91 21.00 -5.99
C LEU A 54 -48.46 22.39 -5.61
N LEU A 55 -48.98 22.54 -4.39
CA LEU A 55 -49.51 23.84 -3.91
C LEU A 55 -48.40 24.84 -3.53
N SER A 56 -47.19 24.36 -3.24
CA SER A 56 -46.03 25.21 -2.96
C SER A 56 -45.29 25.68 -4.23
N LEU A 57 -45.58 25.08 -5.39
CA LEU A 57 -45.08 25.51 -6.69
C LEU A 57 -45.84 26.70 -7.30
N ASP A 58 -47.08 26.97 -6.85
CA ASP A 58 -47.95 27.98 -7.48
C ASP A 58 -47.82 29.39 -6.91
N LYS A 59 -47.01 29.59 -5.85
CA LYS A 59 -46.86 30.91 -5.19
C LYS A 59 -45.54 31.65 -5.44
N SER A 60 -44.69 31.19 -6.36
CA SER A 60 -43.44 31.91 -6.66
C SER A 60 -43.02 31.84 -8.13
N ALA A 61 -43.95 32.16 -9.03
CA ALA A 61 -43.62 32.56 -10.40
C ALA A 61 -43.35 34.08 -10.47
N ALA A 62 -42.23 34.55 -9.90
CA ALA A 62 -41.68 35.86 -10.22
C ALA A 62 -40.16 35.93 -9.96
N LYS A 63 -39.39 35.65 -11.02
CA LYS A 63 -38.04 36.18 -11.32
C LYS A 63 -37.12 36.48 -10.11
N ALA A 64 -36.36 35.49 -9.64
CA ALA A 64 -34.96 35.62 -9.15
C ALA A 64 -34.58 34.38 -8.32
N LYS A 65 -34.07 33.32 -8.96
CA LYS A 65 -33.28 32.22 -8.34
C LYS A 65 -32.96 31.16 -9.40
N LYS A 66 -32.21 31.55 -10.43
CA LYS A 66 -31.59 30.59 -11.37
C LYS A 66 -30.06 30.64 -11.35
N HIS A 67 -29.48 31.41 -10.42
CA HIS A 67 -28.04 31.54 -10.21
C HIS A 67 -27.55 31.04 -8.83
N LEU A 68 -28.44 30.43 -8.03
CA LEU A 68 -28.13 30.03 -6.64
C LEU A 68 -28.42 28.54 -6.39
N ALA A 69 -28.19 27.69 -7.38
CA ALA A 69 -28.30 26.23 -7.24
C ALA A 69 -26.93 25.54 -7.35
N ASN A 70 -25.86 26.32 -7.45
CA ASN A 70 -24.48 25.83 -7.56
C ASN A 70 -23.56 26.52 -6.54
N GLN A 71 -24.11 26.91 -5.38
CA GLN A 71 -23.30 27.30 -4.23
C GLN A 71 -23.31 26.13 -3.25
N PRO A 72 -22.14 25.55 -2.92
CA PRO A 72 -22.07 24.61 -1.80
C PRO A 72 -22.63 25.34 -0.58
N SER A 73 -23.55 24.68 0.12
CA SER A 73 -24.10 25.17 1.38
C SER A 73 -22.92 25.57 2.29
N GLN A 74 -23.02 26.71 2.98
CA GLN A 74 -21.93 27.19 3.84
C GLN A 74 -21.47 26.12 4.87
N ALA A 75 -22.36 25.21 5.24
CA ALA A 75 -22.06 24.06 6.10
C ALA A 75 -21.08 23.05 5.47
N SER A 76 -21.15 22.78 4.15
CA SER A 76 -20.22 21.86 3.48
C SER A 76 -18.84 22.49 3.28
N LEU A 77 -18.77 23.79 2.97
CA LEU A 77 -17.48 24.51 2.90
C LEU A 77 -16.76 24.53 4.25
N LEU A 78 -17.49 24.83 5.34
CA LEU A 78 -16.92 24.80 6.68
C LEU A 78 -16.45 23.39 7.05
N HIS A 79 -17.18 22.35 6.62
CA HIS A 79 -16.82 20.96 6.88
C HIS A 79 -15.52 20.56 6.19
N ASP A 80 -15.36 20.91 4.91
CA ASP A 80 -14.14 20.66 4.15
C ASP A 80 -12.94 21.40 4.78
N ASP A 81 -13.13 22.65 5.22
CA ASP A 81 -12.11 23.40 5.98
C ASP A 81 -11.71 22.69 7.30
N TYR A 82 -12.66 22.06 8.01
CA TYR A 82 -12.35 21.31 9.23
C TYR A 82 -11.58 20.01 8.93
N ILE A 83 -11.94 19.31 7.85
CA ILE A 83 -11.20 18.11 7.38
C ILE A 83 -9.77 18.50 7.02
N ASP A 84 -9.61 19.58 6.27
CA ASP A 84 -8.31 20.05 5.80
C ASP A 84 -7.42 20.54 6.96
N ARG A 85 -8.00 21.26 7.93
CA ARG A 85 -7.27 21.61 9.16
C ARG A 85 -6.86 20.38 9.96
N THR A 86 -7.73 19.38 10.05
CA THR A 86 -7.42 18.14 10.80
C THR A 86 -6.31 17.36 10.10
N SER A 87 -6.37 17.22 8.77
CA SER A 87 -5.34 16.55 7.98
C SER A 87 -4.00 17.28 8.08
N GLN A 88 -4.01 18.62 8.04
CA GLN A 88 -2.82 19.46 8.19
C GLN A 88 -2.21 19.35 9.58
N ILE A 89 -3.01 19.38 10.66
CA ILE A 89 -2.51 19.18 12.03
C ILE A 89 -1.85 17.81 12.18
N VAL A 90 -2.49 16.76 11.65
CA VAL A 90 -1.96 15.39 11.69
C VAL A 90 -0.63 15.31 10.92
N PHE A 91 -0.56 15.93 9.74
CA PHE A 91 0.67 16.03 8.94
C PHE A 91 1.79 16.79 9.67
N GLU A 92 1.47 17.93 10.30
CA GLU A 92 2.42 18.73 11.08
C GLU A 92 2.99 17.96 12.29
N ILE A 93 2.17 17.14 12.94
CA ILE A 93 2.62 16.28 14.05
C ILE A 93 3.63 15.24 13.54
N VAL A 94 3.37 14.61 12.39
CA VAL A 94 4.28 13.60 11.81
C VAL A 94 5.56 14.21 11.26
N SER A 95 5.48 15.38 10.63
CA SER A 95 6.63 16.06 10.03
C SER A 95 7.58 16.67 11.08
N HIS A 96 7.10 16.93 12.30
CA HIS A 96 7.89 17.56 13.35
C HIS A 96 9.17 16.77 13.70
N PRO A 97 10.36 17.39 13.77
CA PRO A 97 11.64 16.68 13.91
C PRO A 97 11.78 15.87 15.21
N SER A 98 11.11 16.27 16.29
CA SER A 98 11.18 15.57 17.58
C SER A 98 10.42 14.23 17.61
N VAL A 99 9.52 13.98 16.65
CA VAL A 99 8.66 12.79 16.65
C VAL A 99 9.35 11.65 15.89
N VAL A 100 9.55 10.51 16.56
CA VAL A 100 10.03 9.29 15.89
C VAL A 100 8.87 8.64 15.15
N ILE A 101 9.01 8.43 13.84
CA ILE A 101 8.00 7.70 13.06
C ILE A 101 8.28 6.21 13.22
N THR A 102 7.45 5.53 14.00
CA THR A 102 7.40 4.07 14.14
C THR A 102 6.36 3.49 13.16
N PRO A 103 6.42 2.18 12.83
CA PRO A 103 5.45 1.57 11.93
C PRO A 103 4.01 1.65 12.46
N GLU A 104 3.81 1.60 13.78
CA GLU A 104 2.47 1.75 14.40
C GLU A 104 1.92 3.17 14.21
N VAL A 105 2.77 4.18 14.37
CA VAL A 105 2.41 5.58 14.13
C VAL A 105 2.07 5.81 12.65
N LEU A 106 2.82 5.19 11.74
CA LEU A 106 2.56 5.27 10.31
C LEU A 106 1.23 4.61 9.93
N GLU A 107 0.91 3.46 10.52
CA GLU A 107 -0.39 2.80 10.32
C GLU A 107 -1.54 3.66 10.85
N ALA A 108 -1.40 4.24 12.05
CA ALA A 108 -2.39 5.15 12.61
C ALA A 108 -2.61 6.38 11.71
N TYR A 109 -1.54 6.94 11.14
CA TYR A 109 -1.60 8.04 10.19
C TYR A 109 -2.40 7.67 8.94
N VAL A 110 -2.10 6.52 8.32
CA VAL A 110 -2.81 6.03 7.13
C VAL A 110 -4.30 5.85 7.42
N ILE A 111 -4.67 5.30 8.58
CA ILE A 111 -6.07 5.12 8.99
C ILE A 111 -6.80 6.46 9.17
N VAL A 112 -6.12 7.47 9.71
CA VAL A 112 -6.72 8.81 9.85
C VAL A 112 -6.91 9.46 8.48
N GLN A 113 -5.90 9.39 7.61
CA GLN A 113 -5.98 10.02 6.28
C GLN A 113 -6.95 9.30 5.34
N SER A 114 -7.08 7.97 5.44
CA SER A 114 -8.08 7.21 4.67
C SER A 114 -9.50 7.62 5.02
N ARG A 115 -9.77 7.88 6.31
CA ARG A 115 -11.08 8.39 6.76
C ARG A 115 -11.34 9.82 6.29
N LEU A 116 -10.33 10.68 6.29
CA LEU A 116 -10.43 12.06 5.83
C LEU A 116 -10.46 12.20 4.30
N ARG A 117 -10.20 11.12 3.54
CA ARG A 117 -10.09 11.10 2.07
C ARG A 117 -9.06 12.10 1.50
N ARG A 118 -8.09 12.53 2.31
CA ARG A 118 -6.99 13.43 1.90
C ARG A 118 -5.67 12.68 1.85
N LEU A 119 -5.42 12.06 0.69
CA LEU A 119 -4.32 11.10 0.52
C LEU A 119 -3.09 11.69 -0.18
N GLU A 120 -3.17 12.94 -0.63
CA GLU A 120 -2.08 13.66 -1.33
C GLU A 120 -0.80 13.79 -0.49
N THR A 121 -0.92 13.79 0.84
CA THR A 121 0.21 13.93 1.76
C THR A 121 0.90 12.61 2.09
N LEU A 122 0.32 11.46 1.72
CA LEU A 122 0.87 10.14 2.05
C LEU A 122 2.23 9.85 1.41
N PRO A 123 2.45 10.11 0.11
CA PRO A 123 3.75 9.86 -0.53
C PRO A 123 4.88 10.58 0.21
N HIS A 124 4.64 11.86 0.58
CA HIS A 124 5.62 12.66 1.31
C HIS A 124 5.93 12.09 2.70
N VAL A 125 4.92 11.57 3.42
CA VAL A 125 5.14 10.96 4.74
C VAL A 125 5.91 9.64 4.64
N PHE A 126 5.73 8.85 3.57
CA PHE A 126 6.53 7.66 3.35
C PHE A 126 8.01 8.00 3.06
N ASP A 127 8.27 9.05 2.29
CA ASP A 127 9.63 9.55 2.06
C ASP A 127 10.26 10.07 3.37
N LEU A 128 9.49 10.78 4.19
CA LEU A 128 9.92 11.21 5.52
C LEU A 128 10.22 10.00 6.42
N TYR A 129 9.42 8.94 6.39
CA TYR A 129 9.71 7.73 7.18
C TYR A 129 11.08 7.13 6.84
N ALA A 130 11.44 7.12 5.55
CA ALA A 130 12.72 6.60 5.08
C ALA A 130 13.91 7.51 5.42
N THR A 131 13.74 8.83 5.33
CA THR A 131 14.84 9.82 5.40
C THR A 131 15.00 10.49 6.77
N LYS A 132 13.94 10.54 7.59
CA LYS A 132 13.91 11.37 8.81
C LYS A 132 14.97 10.93 9.83
N PRO A 133 15.76 11.87 10.38
CA PRO A 133 16.74 11.55 11.40
C PRO A 133 16.05 11.14 12.70
N LYS A 134 16.65 10.18 13.41
CA LYS A 134 16.10 9.70 14.68
C LYS A 134 16.62 10.58 15.82
N PRO A 135 15.75 11.28 16.57
CA PRO A 135 16.16 11.93 17.80
C PRO A 135 16.57 10.88 18.84
N GLN A 136 17.79 11.00 19.36
CA GLN A 136 18.29 10.26 20.50
C GLN A 136 18.53 11.23 21.65
N SER A 137 17.91 10.98 22.79
CA SER A 137 18.24 11.70 24.02
C SER A 137 19.49 11.06 24.62
N LYS A 138 20.64 11.70 24.46
CA LYS A 138 21.89 11.35 25.15
C LYS A 138 22.17 12.44 26.17
N ALA A 139 22.08 12.09 27.45
CA ALA A 139 22.39 12.98 28.57
C ALA A 139 21.64 14.35 28.55
N GLY A 140 20.35 14.35 28.19
CA GLY A 140 19.52 15.56 28.17
C GLY A 140 19.70 16.45 26.94
N ILE A 141 20.60 16.09 26.01
CA ILE A 141 20.78 16.76 24.73
C ILE A 141 20.15 15.90 23.62
N ILE A 142 19.24 16.49 22.86
CA ILE A 142 18.59 15.82 21.71
C ILE A 142 19.61 15.82 20.57
N THR A 143 20.18 14.64 20.29
CA THR A 143 21.08 14.42 19.17
C THR A 143 20.31 13.74 18.05
N TYR A 144 20.41 14.26 16.82
CA TYR A 144 19.73 13.69 15.66
C TYR A 144 20.69 12.79 14.88
N GLU A 145 20.40 11.49 14.83
CA GLU A 145 21.18 10.56 14.02
C GLU A 145 20.62 10.48 12.59
N PRO A 146 21.44 10.72 11.55
CA PRO A 146 20.99 10.67 10.17
C PRO A 146 20.57 9.25 9.79
N ARG A 147 19.39 9.11 9.18
CA ARG A 147 18.85 7.82 8.74
C ARG A 147 19.23 7.58 7.28
N LYS A 148 19.83 6.42 6.99
CA LYS A 148 20.06 5.98 5.60
C LYS A 148 18.74 5.47 5.01
N ALA A 149 18.27 6.15 3.97
CA ALA A 149 17.05 5.78 3.25
C ALA A 149 17.13 4.36 2.64
N ASP A 150 18.33 3.88 2.30
CA ASP A 150 18.52 2.59 1.64
C ASP A 150 18.50 1.36 2.58
N ASN A 151 18.36 1.54 3.90
CA ASN A 151 18.42 0.42 4.83
C ASN A 151 17.12 -0.41 4.83
N ALA A 152 17.24 -1.74 4.79
CA ALA A 152 16.09 -2.66 4.79
C ALA A 152 15.18 -2.52 6.04
N ALA A 153 15.74 -2.11 7.18
CA ALA A 153 15.00 -1.86 8.41
C ALA A 153 14.08 -0.62 8.34
N ASN A 154 14.27 0.24 7.34
CA ASN A 154 13.49 1.46 7.13
C ASN A 154 12.45 1.29 6.01
N ALA A 155 12.31 0.09 5.46
CA ALA A 155 11.28 -0.20 4.49
C ALA A 155 9.90 -0.23 5.17
N VAL A 156 8.90 0.28 4.47
CA VAL A 156 7.50 0.26 4.90
C VAL A 156 6.95 -1.16 4.76
N ASP A 157 6.15 -1.60 5.72
CA ASP A 157 5.57 -2.94 5.68
C ASP A 157 4.47 -3.05 4.61
N THR A 158 4.40 -4.19 3.91
CA THR A 158 3.49 -4.39 2.78
C THR A 158 2.03 -4.19 3.16
N LYS A 159 1.65 -4.60 4.38
CA LYS A 159 0.29 -4.43 4.90
C LYS A 159 -0.14 -2.97 5.02
N ILE A 160 0.78 -2.08 5.39
CA ILE A 160 0.49 -0.65 5.52
C ILE A 160 0.33 -0.03 4.13
N ILE A 161 1.18 -0.45 3.18
CA ILE A 161 1.13 0.02 1.79
C ILE A 161 -0.19 -0.41 1.13
N GLU A 162 -0.60 -1.66 1.30
CA GLU A 162 -1.86 -2.18 0.74
C GLU A 162 -3.07 -1.40 1.28
N LYS A 163 -3.13 -1.13 2.59
CA LYS A 163 -4.19 -0.30 3.20
C LYS A 163 -4.22 1.12 2.63
N ALA A 164 -3.05 1.73 2.44
CA ALA A 164 -2.94 3.07 1.88
C ALA A 164 -3.37 3.10 0.41
N LEU A 165 -3.01 2.08 -0.36
CA LEU A 165 -3.36 1.95 -1.77
C LEU A 165 -4.86 1.66 -1.95
N ASP A 166 -5.45 0.81 -1.10
CA ASP A 166 -6.90 0.57 -1.09
C ASP A 166 -7.69 1.84 -0.77
N ALA A 167 -7.22 2.64 0.18
CA ALA A 167 -7.81 3.94 0.49
C ALA A 167 -7.70 4.92 -0.70
N ALA A 168 -6.58 4.91 -1.43
CA ALA A 168 -6.38 5.76 -2.62
C ALA A 168 -7.30 5.36 -3.78
N ILE A 169 -7.49 4.06 -3.98
CA ILE A 169 -8.45 3.52 -4.94
C ILE A 169 -9.88 3.91 -4.55
N GLU A 170 -10.26 3.79 -3.28
CA GLU A 170 -11.60 4.17 -2.80
C GLU A 170 -11.85 5.68 -2.99
N ALA A 171 -10.84 6.51 -2.73
CA ALA A 171 -10.91 7.95 -2.94
C ALA A 171 -10.83 8.36 -4.43
N LYS A 172 -10.59 7.41 -5.34
CA LYS A 172 -10.39 7.65 -6.79
C LYS A 172 -9.34 8.71 -7.10
N ASN A 173 -8.26 8.77 -6.31
CA ASN A 173 -7.15 9.69 -6.56
C ASN A 173 -5.96 8.90 -7.14
N LEU A 174 -5.80 8.98 -8.47
CA LEU A 174 -4.78 8.23 -9.20
C LEU A 174 -3.37 8.75 -8.92
N ASP A 175 -3.19 10.06 -8.80
CA ASP A 175 -1.89 10.69 -8.51
C ASP A 175 -1.35 10.23 -7.14
N ALA A 176 -2.21 10.24 -6.11
CA ALA A 176 -1.85 9.73 -4.79
C ALA A 176 -1.49 8.23 -4.84
N ALA A 177 -2.22 7.41 -5.61
CA ALA A 177 -1.92 5.99 -5.74
C ALA A 177 -0.55 5.73 -6.38
N ILE A 178 -0.21 6.46 -7.47
CA ILE A 178 1.09 6.37 -8.13
C ILE A 178 2.20 6.85 -7.19
N GLY A 179 2.00 7.98 -6.49
CA GLY A 179 2.96 8.52 -5.53
C GLY A 179 3.23 7.55 -4.37
N ILE A 180 2.22 6.84 -3.88
CA ILE A 180 2.40 5.79 -2.85
C ILE A 180 3.25 4.65 -3.41
N ILE A 181 3.00 4.19 -4.63
CA ILE A 181 3.77 3.10 -5.25
C ILE A 181 5.24 3.51 -5.44
N GLU A 182 5.50 4.75 -5.84
CA GLU A 182 6.85 5.26 -6.04
C GLU A 182 7.63 5.44 -4.73
N SER A 183 7.01 6.05 -3.72
CA SER A 183 7.63 6.27 -2.40
C SER A 183 7.81 4.99 -1.57
N THR A 184 7.17 3.88 -1.95
CA THR A 184 7.23 2.61 -1.21
C THR A 184 7.92 1.50 -2.00
N TYR A 185 7.25 0.92 -3.00
CA TYR A 185 7.73 -0.25 -3.74
C TYR A 185 8.95 0.04 -4.63
N ALA A 186 9.11 1.26 -5.13
CA ALA A 186 10.26 1.63 -5.96
C ALA A 186 11.54 1.92 -5.15
N THR A 187 11.47 1.92 -3.81
CA THR A 187 12.62 2.22 -2.96
C THR A 187 13.63 1.07 -2.85
N LYS A 188 14.92 1.41 -2.77
CA LYS A 188 16.00 0.43 -2.58
C LYS A 188 15.88 -0.32 -1.25
N ALA A 189 15.35 0.33 -0.22
CA ALA A 189 15.08 -0.28 1.07
C ALA A 189 14.08 -1.43 0.95
N PHE A 190 12.98 -1.23 0.23
CA PHE A 190 11.98 -2.26 0.00
C PHE A 190 12.56 -3.46 -0.76
N VAL A 191 13.35 -3.21 -1.81
CA VAL A 191 14.00 -4.28 -2.56
C VAL A 191 14.95 -5.10 -1.67
N ARG A 192 15.73 -4.45 -0.81
CA ARG A 192 16.62 -5.15 0.14
C ARG A 192 15.84 -5.94 1.19
N GLN A 193 14.75 -5.37 1.72
CA GLN A 193 13.88 -6.06 2.66
C GLN A 193 13.20 -7.27 2.01
N LYS A 194 12.78 -7.14 0.74
CA LYS A 194 12.23 -8.24 -0.05
C LYS A 194 13.24 -9.36 -0.26
N VAL A 195 14.48 -9.02 -0.63
CA VAL A 195 15.56 -10.01 -0.73
C VAL A 195 15.76 -10.69 0.63
N LEU A 196 15.83 -9.92 1.72
CA LEU A 196 16.01 -10.48 3.05
C LEU A 196 14.84 -11.37 3.50
N ARG A 197 13.58 -11.02 3.19
CA ARG A 197 12.42 -11.83 3.61
C ARG A 197 12.19 -13.03 2.68
N LYS A 198 12.22 -12.84 1.37
CA LYS A 198 11.86 -13.86 0.37
C LYS A 198 13.05 -14.75 -0.04
N ALA A 199 14.30 -14.26 0.01
CA ALA A 199 15.47 -15.09 -0.32
C ALA A 199 16.07 -15.81 0.90
N LEU A 200 15.86 -15.31 2.12
CA LEU A 200 16.42 -15.96 3.32
C LEU A 200 15.87 -17.36 3.54
N LEU A 201 14.57 -17.58 3.31
CA LEU A 201 13.95 -18.90 3.43
C LEU A 201 14.57 -19.93 2.47
N PRO A 202 14.58 -19.73 1.14
CA PRO A 202 15.16 -20.71 0.21
C PRO A 202 16.67 -20.87 0.37
N VAL A 203 17.41 -19.80 0.72
CA VAL A 203 18.85 -19.91 0.96
C VAL A 203 19.13 -20.68 2.25
N GLY A 204 18.36 -20.44 3.31
CA GLY A 204 18.47 -21.15 4.58
C GLY A 204 18.14 -22.64 4.46
N THR A 205 17.11 -22.98 3.69
CA THR A 205 16.78 -24.39 3.42
C THR A 205 17.87 -25.05 2.57
N ALA A 206 18.36 -24.40 1.51
CA ALA A 206 19.45 -24.94 0.68
C ALA A 206 20.73 -25.21 1.49
N ALA A 207 21.05 -24.35 2.46
CA ALA A 207 22.24 -24.52 3.31
C ALA A 207 22.13 -25.70 4.30
N THR A 208 20.93 -25.94 4.85
CA THR A 208 20.70 -27.01 5.85
C THR A 208 20.37 -28.36 5.22
N LEU A 209 19.99 -28.36 3.94
CA LEU A 209 19.55 -29.55 3.21
C LEU A 209 20.57 -30.70 3.15
N PRO A 210 21.88 -30.50 2.87
CA PRO A 210 22.83 -31.61 2.80
C PRO A 210 23.00 -32.34 4.13
N LEU A 211 22.89 -31.60 5.23
CA LEU A 211 23.03 -32.13 6.59
C LEU A 211 21.78 -32.96 6.97
N ALA A 212 20.59 -32.46 6.63
CA ALA A 212 19.34 -33.20 6.82
C ALA A 212 19.30 -34.49 5.97
N ILE A 213 19.75 -34.43 4.71
CA ILE A 213 19.82 -35.59 3.83
C ILE A 213 20.82 -36.63 4.35
N TYR A 214 21.97 -36.19 4.89
CA TYR A 214 22.95 -37.08 5.50
C TYR A 214 22.35 -37.87 6.67
N LEU A 215 21.64 -37.20 7.57
CA LEU A 215 20.97 -37.84 8.71
C LEU A 215 19.83 -38.78 8.26
N LEU A 216 19.11 -38.42 7.21
CA LEU A 216 18.05 -39.27 6.66
C LEU A 216 18.65 -40.53 6.00
N ALA A 217 19.73 -40.36 5.24
CA ALA A 217 20.46 -41.46 4.62
C ALA A 217 21.12 -42.40 5.63
N SER A 218 21.64 -41.89 6.75
CA SER A 218 22.21 -42.73 7.82
C SER A 218 21.17 -43.65 8.45
N ASN A 219 19.94 -43.17 8.61
CA ASN A 219 18.82 -43.99 9.08
C ASN A 219 18.34 -44.99 8.03
N LEU A 220 18.35 -44.63 6.74
CA LEU A 220 17.98 -45.58 5.69
C LEU A 220 19.00 -46.71 5.51
N ALA A 221 20.28 -46.41 5.69
CA ALA A 221 21.35 -47.39 5.56
C ALA A 221 21.32 -48.51 6.61
N THR A 222 20.60 -48.35 7.74
CA THR A 222 20.46 -49.45 8.72
C THR A 222 19.48 -50.53 8.28
N TYR A 223 18.60 -50.24 7.31
CA TYR A 223 17.59 -51.19 6.82
C TYR A 223 18.10 -52.05 5.64
N GLN A 224 19.28 -51.75 5.09
CA GLN A 224 19.85 -52.47 3.95
C GLN A 224 21.00 -53.38 4.39
N SER A 225 20.93 -54.66 4.07
CA SER A 225 21.93 -55.68 4.42
C SER A 225 22.91 -56.03 3.30
N SER A 226 22.78 -55.40 2.12
CA SER A 226 23.54 -55.77 0.91
C SER A 226 24.87 -55.02 0.72
N PHE A 227 25.08 -53.89 1.41
CA PHE A 227 26.30 -53.08 1.30
C PHE A 227 26.86 -52.72 2.69
N ASP A 228 28.15 -52.37 2.73
CA ASP A 228 28.74 -51.76 3.92
C ASP A 228 28.04 -50.44 4.25
N HIS A 229 27.87 -50.15 5.54
CA HIS A 229 27.09 -49.01 6.01
C HIS A 229 27.62 -47.67 5.47
N LYS A 230 28.95 -47.56 5.29
CA LYS A 230 29.59 -46.36 4.74
C LYS A 230 29.31 -46.15 3.25
N THR A 231 29.27 -47.22 2.46
CA THR A 231 28.99 -47.11 1.02
C THR A 231 27.50 -46.94 0.76
N ALA A 232 26.65 -47.59 1.57
CA ALA A 232 25.19 -47.43 1.52
C ALA A 232 24.75 -45.99 1.85
N THR A 233 25.31 -45.40 2.92
CA THR A 233 25.02 -44.00 3.28
C THR A 233 25.49 -43.03 2.20
N ALA A 234 26.71 -43.20 1.68
CA ALA A 234 27.22 -42.35 0.60
C ALA A 234 26.34 -42.43 -0.66
N ALA A 235 25.96 -43.64 -1.11
CA ALA A 235 25.10 -43.80 -2.27
C ALA A 235 23.71 -43.19 -2.06
N ALA A 236 23.11 -43.40 -0.88
CA ALA A 236 21.80 -42.83 -0.55
C ALA A 236 21.82 -41.30 -0.45
N THR A 237 22.87 -40.72 0.14
CA THR A 237 23.01 -39.25 0.20
C THR A 237 23.13 -38.62 -1.17
N VAL A 238 23.93 -39.19 -2.07
CA VAL A 238 24.09 -38.71 -3.44
C VAL A 238 22.76 -38.83 -4.20
N GLY A 239 22.07 -39.96 -4.08
CA GLY A 239 20.77 -40.17 -4.73
C GLY A 239 19.70 -39.18 -4.25
N LEU A 240 19.59 -38.99 -2.93
CA LEU A 240 18.64 -38.04 -2.34
C LEU A 240 18.99 -36.59 -2.66
N LEU A 241 20.28 -36.21 -2.63
CA LEU A 241 20.73 -34.88 -3.04
C LEU A 241 20.43 -34.62 -4.52
N ALA A 242 20.65 -35.60 -5.40
CA ALA A 242 20.32 -35.47 -6.81
C ALA A 242 18.82 -35.28 -7.03
N TYR A 243 17.99 -36.07 -6.35
CA TYR A 243 16.53 -35.96 -6.45
C TYR A 243 16.02 -34.61 -5.93
N VAL A 244 16.43 -34.20 -4.73
CA VAL A 244 15.99 -32.92 -4.15
C VAL A 244 16.59 -31.73 -4.90
N GLY A 245 17.83 -31.84 -5.38
CA GLY A 245 18.45 -30.81 -6.20
C GLY A 245 17.73 -30.59 -7.52
N PHE A 246 17.33 -31.67 -8.20
CA PHE A 246 16.58 -31.58 -9.46
C PHE A 246 15.14 -31.09 -9.27
N THR A 247 14.42 -31.63 -8.28
CA THR A 247 13.04 -31.20 -7.99
C THR A 247 13.01 -29.76 -7.45
N GLY A 248 13.98 -29.39 -6.63
CA GLY A 248 14.14 -28.04 -6.10
C GLY A 248 14.47 -27.01 -7.18
N SER A 249 15.33 -27.35 -8.15
CA SER A 249 15.62 -26.44 -9.28
C SER A 249 14.38 -26.23 -10.16
N MET A 250 13.63 -27.29 -10.46
CA MET A 250 12.35 -27.19 -11.16
C MET A 250 11.32 -26.33 -10.41
N GLY A 251 11.19 -26.51 -9.10
CA GLY A 251 10.31 -25.69 -8.26
C GLY A 251 10.71 -24.22 -8.24
N LEU A 252 12.02 -23.93 -8.20
CA LEU A 252 12.54 -22.56 -8.27
C LEU A 252 12.27 -21.93 -9.64
N LEU A 253 12.45 -22.66 -10.73
CA LEU A 253 12.06 -22.19 -12.06
C LEU A 253 10.57 -21.89 -12.12
N ALA A 254 9.73 -22.83 -11.70
CA ALA A 254 8.27 -22.66 -11.68
C ALA A 254 7.85 -21.41 -10.89
N SER A 255 8.44 -21.20 -9.71
CA SER A 255 8.17 -20.02 -8.87
C SER A 255 8.65 -18.71 -9.51
N LEU A 256 9.77 -18.72 -10.23
CA LEU A 256 10.28 -17.54 -10.96
C LEU A 256 9.47 -17.25 -12.24
N THR A 257 8.83 -18.26 -12.83
CA THR A 257 8.05 -18.12 -14.06
C THR A 257 6.54 -17.93 -13.83
N GLN A 258 6.06 -18.08 -12.60
CA GLN A 258 4.64 -17.96 -12.29
C GLN A 258 4.11 -16.57 -12.67
N ASN A 259 3.08 -16.54 -13.52
CA ASN A 259 2.56 -15.33 -14.18
C ASN A 259 1.05 -15.11 -13.97
N ASP A 260 0.47 -15.76 -12.95
CA ASP A 260 -0.98 -15.90 -12.78
C ASP A 260 -1.70 -14.62 -12.34
N HIS A 261 -0.94 -13.61 -11.96
CA HIS A 261 -1.42 -12.33 -11.43
C HIS A 261 -1.22 -11.17 -12.40
N MET A 262 -0.96 -11.45 -13.68
CA MET A 262 -0.90 -10.43 -14.75
C MET A 262 -2.25 -10.31 -15.45
N VAL A 263 -3.09 -9.37 -15.02
CA VAL A 263 -4.38 -9.14 -15.69
C VAL A 263 -4.22 -8.08 -16.77
N ARG A 264 -3.84 -6.86 -16.40
CA ARG A 264 -3.70 -5.72 -17.33
C ARG A 264 -2.26 -5.32 -17.57
N VAL A 265 -1.45 -5.30 -16.51
CA VAL A 265 -0.07 -4.83 -16.55
C VAL A 265 0.90 -5.98 -16.73
N THR A 266 1.60 -6.01 -17.86
CA THR A 266 2.57 -7.06 -18.22
C THR A 266 3.99 -6.54 -18.36
N TRP A 267 4.98 -7.42 -18.24
CA TRP A 267 6.39 -7.08 -18.44
C TRP A 267 6.71 -6.88 -19.91
N ALA A 268 7.31 -5.75 -20.31
CA ALA A 268 7.77 -5.56 -21.68
C ALA A 268 8.76 -6.68 -22.10
N PRO A 269 8.76 -7.08 -23.39
CA PRO A 269 9.73 -8.04 -23.88
C PRO A 269 11.16 -7.53 -23.65
N GLY A 270 12.08 -8.43 -23.29
CA GLY A 270 13.48 -8.10 -23.02
C GLY A 270 13.85 -7.83 -21.56
N ILE A 271 12.89 -7.70 -20.63
CA ILE A 271 13.21 -7.56 -19.20
C ILE A 271 13.66 -8.89 -18.62
N GLY A 272 14.82 -8.90 -17.97
CA GLY A 272 15.39 -10.10 -17.34
C GLY A 272 14.59 -10.59 -16.13
N LEU A 273 14.58 -11.91 -15.90
CA LEU A 273 13.82 -12.57 -14.81
C LEU A 273 14.14 -12.01 -13.42
N ARG A 274 15.39 -11.64 -13.16
CA ARG A 274 15.80 -11.03 -11.88
C ARG A 274 15.09 -9.71 -11.63
N GLU A 275 15.01 -8.85 -12.62
CA GLU A 275 14.37 -7.55 -12.48
C GLU A 275 12.86 -7.69 -12.29
N ARG A 276 12.24 -8.63 -13.03
CA ARG A 276 10.83 -8.98 -12.85
C ARG A 276 10.57 -9.40 -11.41
N TRP A 277 11.37 -10.35 -10.90
CA TRP A 277 11.22 -10.83 -9.53
C TRP A 277 11.38 -9.72 -8.49
N LEU A 278 12.36 -8.81 -8.64
CA LEU A 278 12.54 -7.70 -7.70
C LEU A 278 11.35 -6.72 -7.74
N ARG A 279 10.90 -6.33 -8.93
CA ARG A 279 9.84 -5.33 -9.16
C ARG A 279 8.42 -5.92 -9.20
N GLU A 280 8.27 -7.20 -8.89
CA GLU A 280 6.98 -7.90 -8.99
C GLU A 280 5.87 -7.27 -8.12
N GLU A 281 6.19 -6.80 -6.90
CA GLU A 281 5.19 -6.14 -6.04
C GLU A 281 4.74 -4.81 -6.62
N GLN A 282 5.67 -4.07 -7.24
CA GLN A 282 5.37 -2.81 -7.89
C GLN A 282 4.42 -3.03 -9.07
N ARG A 283 4.68 -4.07 -9.88
CA ARG A 283 3.80 -4.44 -10.98
C ARG A 283 2.42 -4.84 -10.47
N ALA A 284 2.34 -5.70 -9.46
CA ALA A 284 1.06 -6.14 -8.89
C ALA A 284 0.24 -4.96 -8.33
N ALA A 285 0.89 -4.00 -7.67
CA ALA A 285 0.24 -2.77 -7.20
C ALA A 285 -0.29 -1.92 -8.36
N LEU A 286 0.49 -1.74 -9.42
CA LEU A 286 0.07 -1.02 -10.62
C LEU A 286 -1.08 -1.73 -11.36
N ASP A 287 -1.05 -3.06 -11.39
CA ASP A 287 -2.11 -3.88 -11.98
C ASP A 287 -3.43 -3.72 -11.22
N LYS A 288 -3.37 -3.68 -9.88
CA LYS A 288 -4.52 -3.41 -9.02
C LYS A 288 -5.09 -2.01 -9.27
N VAL A 289 -4.24 -0.99 -9.35
CA VAL A 289 -4.64 0.39 -9.68
C VAL A 289 -5.25 0.45 -11.08
N ALA A 290 -4.60 -0.12 -12.09
CA ALA A 290 -5.15 -0.15 -13.45
C ALA A 290 -6.53 -0.83 -13.50
N THR A 291 -6.68 -1.95 -12.80
CA THR A 291 -7.96 -2.69 -12.74
C THR A 291 -9.07 -1.87 -12.04
N SER A 292 -8.74 -1.09 -11.01
CA SER A 292 -9.74 -0.34 -10.26
C SER A 292 -10.14 1.00 -10.90
N PHE A 293 -9.21 1.64 -11.62
CA PHE A 293 -9.47 2.93 -12.29
C PHE A 293 -10.05 2.76 -13.69
N GLY A 294 -9.83 1.62 -14.34
CA GLY A 294 -10.43 1.30 -15.63
C GLY A 294 -11.77 0.58 -15.57
N PHE A 295 -12.22 0.11 -16.73
CA PHE A 295 -13.35 -0.79 -16.83
C PHE A 295 -12.99 -2.14 -16.21
N SER A 296 -13.90 -2.68 -15.39
CA SER A 296 -13.75 -4.03 -14.83
C SER A 296 -13.97 -5.15 -15.86
N GLN A 297 -14.48 -4.83 -17.06
CA GLN A 297 -14.84 -5.80 -18.08
C GLN A 297 -13.65 -6.04 -19.02
N SER A 298 -13.24 -7.31 -19.16
CA SER A 298 -12.13 -7.74 -20.01
C SER A 298 -12.23 -7.22 -21.45
N GLN A 299 -13.44 -7.26 -22.01
CA GLN A 299 -13.73 -6.88 -23.40
C GLN A 299 -13.61 -5.38 -23.68
N ARG A 300 -13.63 -4.54 -22.63
CA ARG A 300 -13.58 -3.08 -22.75
C ARG A 300 -12.22 -2.50 -22.35
N HIS A 301 -11.29 -3.35 -21.95
CA HIS A 301 -9.91 -2.92 -21.77
C HIS A 301 -9.38 -2.35 -23.09
N GLY A 302 -8.52 -1.33 -23.01
CA GLY A 302 -8.02 -0.63 -24.21
C GLY A 302 -8.93 0.45 -24.80
N GLU A 303 -10.23 0.49 -24.46
CA GLU A 303 -11.16 1.57 -24.86
C GLU A 303 -11.13 2.79 -23.92
N GLU A 304 -10.28 2.74 -22.88
CA GLU A 304 -10.22 3.74 -21.83
C GLU A 304 -9.46 4.98 -22.30
N GLU A 305 -10.21 6.08 -22.46
CA GLU A 305 -9.66 7.40 -22.77
C GLU A 305 -9.80 8.31 -21.54
N GLY A 306 -8.69 8.95 -21.17
CA GLY A 306 -8.66 9.92 -20.07
C GLY A 306 -7.24 10.38 -19.79
N ALA A 307 -7.07 11.66 -19.45
CA ALA A 307 -5.75 12.25 -19.21
C ALA A 307 -5.01 11.53 -18.06
N GLU A 308 -5.72 11.16 -17.00
CA GLU A 308 -5.14 10.43 -15.86
C GLU A 308 -4.76 8.98 -16.23
N PHE A 309 -5.57 8.34 -17.08
CA PHE A 309 -5.32 6.97 -17.54
C PHE A 309 -4.16 6.92 -18.54
N GLU A 310 -4.05 7.92 -19.42
CA GLU A 310 -2.90 8.09 -20.31
C GLU A 310 -1.61 8.37 -19.53
N ALA A 311 -1.68 9.18 -18.47
CA ALA A 311 -0.56 9.40 -17.56
C ALA A 311 -0.13 8.10 -16.85
N LEU A 312 -1.09 7.27 -16.41
CA LEU A 312 -0.80 5.95 -15.86
C LEU A 312 -0.12 5.06 -16.91
N ARG A 313 -0.63 5.02 -18.14
CA ARG A 313 -0.03 4.24 -19.24
C ARG A 313 1.41 4.68 -19.51
N GLN A 314 1.66 5.99 -19.58
CA GLN A 314 3.00 6.54 -19.76
C GLN A 314 3.93 6.20 -18.58
N PHE A 315 3.42 6.26 -17.36
CA PHE A 315 4.17 5.89 -16.16
C PHE A 315 4.57 4.40 -16.17
N VAL A 316 3.62 3.52 -16.50
CA VAL A 316 3.84 2.07 -16.64
C VAL A 316 4.88 1.78 -17.73
N LEU A 317 4.76 2.42 -18.90
CA LEU A 317 5.71 2.31 -20.01
C LEU A 317 7.12 2.76 -19.63
N THR A 318 7.25 3.86 -18.89
CA THR A 318 8.56 4.38 -18.42
C THR A 318 9.29 3.38 -17.53
N ARG A 319 8.54 2.49 -16.86
CA ARG A 319 9.09 1.44 -16.00
C ARG A 319 9.30 0.10 -16.74
N GLY A 320 9.16 0.07 -18.06
CA GLY A 320 9.30 -1.14 -18.87
C GLY A 320 8.13 -2.13 -18.69
N MET A 321 6.98 -1.66 -18.25
CA MET A 321 5.76 -2.46 -18.22
C MET A 321 4.85 -2.00 -19.36
N ILE A 322 3.97 -2.87 -19.81
CA ILE A 322 2.99 -2.57 -20.85
C ILE A 322 1.62 -2.76 -20.24
N LEU A 323 0.84 -1.69 -20.24
CA LEU A 323 -0.58 -1.70 -19.92
C LEU A 323 -1.35 -2.20 -21.15
N ASP A 324 -2.25 -3.15 -20.95
CA ASP A 324 -3.15 -3.72 -21.97
C ASP A 324 -2.38 -4.20 -23.20
N ARG A 325 -1.66 -5.32 -23.06
CA ARG A 325 -1.00 -5.94 -24.20
C ARG A 325 -2.05 -6.51 -25.14
N VAL A 326 -2.04 -6.05 -26.38
CA VAL A 326 -2.88 -6.51 -27.51
C VAL A 326 -3.00 -8.04 -27.57
N GLU A 327 -1.89 -8.76 -27.48
CA GLU A 327 -1.85 -10.24 -27.55
C GLU A 327 -2.61 -10.96 -26.43
N LEU A 328 -2.85 -10.28 -25.30
CA LEU A 328 -3.53 -10.83 -24.12
C LEU A 328 -4.97 -10.32 -24.00
N MET A 329 -5.43 -9.50 -24.94
CA MET A 329 -6.80 -9.01 -24.97
C MET A 329 -7.73 -10.08 -25.53
N GLU A 330 -8.88 -10.27 -24.88
CA GLU A 330 -9.91 -11.20 -25.35
C GLU A 330 -10.40 -10.79 -26.74
N GLY A 331 -10.40 -11.73 -27.68
CA GLY A 331 -10.88 -11.51 -29.05
C GLY A 331 -9.82 -11.18 -30.10
N MET A 332 -8.53 -11.12 -29.74
CA MET A 332 -7.42 -10.89 -30.69
C MET A 332 -6.58 -12.14 -31.02
N THR A 333 -7.18 -13.33 -30.95
CA THR A 333 -6.61 -14.62 -31.38
C THR A 333 -7.45 -15.27 -32.46
#